data_AF-A0A2J8PSL7-F1
#
_entry.id   AF-A0A2J8PSL7-F1
#
_cell.length_a   1.000
_cell.length_b   1.000
_cell.length_c   1.000
_cell.angle_alpha   90.00
_cell.angle_beta   90.00
_cell.angle_gamma   90.00
#
_symmetry.space_group_name_H-M   'P 1'
#
loop_
_entity.id
_entity.type
_entity.pdbx_description
1 polymer ?
#
loop_
_entity_poly.entity_id
_entity_poly.type
_entity_poly.pdbx_seq_one_letter_code
_entity_poly.pdbx_strand_id
1 'polypeptide(L)'
;MLLKSPENSLLQFQFKYGVPTPTNVTIESYNMNPIVYWEYQIMPQVPVFTVEVKNYGVKNSEWIDACINISHHYCNISDHVGDPSNSLWVRVKARVGQKESAYAKSEEFAVCRDGKIGPPKLDIRKEEKQIMIDIFHPSVFVNGDEQEVDYDPETTCYIRV
;
A
#
# COMPACT_ATOMS: atom_id res chain seq x y z
N MET A 1 15.58 -39.24 27.16
CA MET A 1 15.55 -37.76 27.14
C MET A 1 15.24 -37.35 25.71
N LEU A 2 14.04 -36.82 25.45
CA LEU A 2 13.71 -36.28 24.13
C LEU A 2 14.34 -34.89 24.03
N LEU A 3 15.35 -34.75 23.17
CA LEU A 3 15.92 -33.45 22.83
C LEU A 3 14.81 -32.63 22.17
N LYS A 4 14.26 -31.63 22.87
CA LYS A 4 13.35 -30.65 22.25
C LYS A 4 14.15 -29.94 21.15
N SER A 5 13.66 -29.98 19.91
CA SER A 5 14.21 -29.21 18.79
C SER A 5 14.38 -27.74 19.20
N PRO A 6 15.53 -27.09 18.90
CA PRO A 6 15.76 -25.70 19.25
C PRO A 6 14.70 -24.75 18.66
N GLU A 7 14.11 -25.09 17.52
CA GLU A 7 12.99 -24.34 16.90
C GLU A 7 11.75 -24.33 17.80
N ASN A 8 11.46 -25.46 18.46
CA ASN A 8 10.31 -25.59 19.36
C ASN A 8 10.52 -24.78 20.66
N SER A 9 11.77 -24.48 21.01
CA SER A 9 12.09 -23.58 22.13
C SER A 9 11.91 -22.10 21.76
N LEU A 10 12.33 -21.68 20.57
CA LEU A 10 12.15 -20.31 20.06
C LEU A 10 10.67 -19.96 19.90
N LEU A 11 9.88 -20.87 19.33
CA LEU A 11 8.43 -20.70 19.18
C LEU A 11 7.75 -20.58 20.55
N GLN A 12 8.10 -21.42 21.53
CA GLN A 12 7.55 -21.32 22.90
C GLN A 12 8.01 -20.07 23.65
N PHE A 13 9.22 -19.57 23.39
CA PHE A 13 9.71 -18.32 23.97
C PHE A 13 8.94 -17.11 23.42
N GLN A 14 8.64 -17.05 22.12
CA GLN A 14 7.88 -15.94 21.53
C GLN A 14 6.44 -15.86 22.07
N PHE A 15 5.77 -16.99 22.31
CA PHE A 15 4.45 -16.99 22.97
C PHE A 15 4.45 -16.43 24.39
N LYS A 16 5.61 -16.45 25.07
CA LYS A 16 5.77 -15.92 26.43
C LYS A 16 5.92 -14.39 26.44
N TYR A 17 6.29 -13.76 25.32
CA TYR A 17 6.70 -12.34 25.25
C TYR A 17 5.79 -11.41 24.43
N GLY A 18 4.62 -11.88 23.98
CA GLY A 18 3.63 -11.06 23.26
C GLY A 18 3.52 -11.41 21.78
N VAL A 19 2.54 -10.83 21.08
CA VAL A 19 2.40 -11.04 19.63
C VAL A 19 3.47 -10.20 18.93
N PRO A 20 4.35 -10.79 18.10
CA PRO A 20 5.39 -10.06 17.38
C PRO A 20 4.82 -8.96 16.49
N THR A 21 5.52 -7.85 16.37
CA THR A 21 5.15 -6.74 15.48
C THR A 21 5.54 -7.07 14.04
N PRO A 22 4.71 -6.77 13.03
CA PRO A 22 5.10 -6.88 11.62
C PRO A 22 6.37 -6.11 11.28
N THR A 23 7.08 -6.53 10.24
CA THR A 23 8.33 -5.89 9.81
C THR A 23 8.31 -5.56 8.33
N ASN A 24 9.25 -4.72 7.88
CA ASN A 24 9.41 -4.37 6.47
C ASN A 24 8.10 -3.88 5.81
N VAL A 25 7.43 -2.93 6.47
CA VAL A 25 6.20 -2.34 5.92
C VAL A 25 6.57 -1.42 4.76
N THR A 26 6.23 -1.83 3.54
CA THR A 26 6.51 -1.08 2.31
C THR A 26 5.22 -0.74 1.58
N ILE A 27 5.27 0.32 0.76
CA ILE A 27 4.17 0.75 -0.09
C ILE A 27 4.71 0.82 -1.51
N GLU A 28 4.04 0.13 -2.42
CA GLU A 28 4.34 0.20 -3.85
C GLU A 28 3.10 0.71 -4.59
N SER A 29 3.28 1.61 -5.54
CA SER A 29 2.19 2.13 -6.36
C SER A 29 2.58 2.13 -7.83
N TYR A 30 1.70 1.57 -8.65
CA TYR A 30 1.76 1.64 -10.11
C TYR A 30 0.40 2.11 -10.63
N ASN A 31 0.39 3.11 -11.50
CA ASN A 31 -0.85 3.71 -12.04
C ASN A 31 -1.82 4.16 -10.93
N MET A 32 -1.31 4.84 -9.90
CA MET A 32 -2.09 5.32 -8.75
C MET A 32 -2.82 4.23 -7.94
N ASN A 33 -2.37 2.97 -8.03
CA ASN A 33 -2.90 1.85 -7.27
C ASN A 33 -1.92 1.43 -6.16
N PRO A 34 -1.89 2.10 -4.99
CA PRO A 34 -0.99 1.74 -3.90
C PRO A 34 -1.40 0.46 -3.17
N ILE A 35 -0.43 -0.43 -3.01
CA ILE A 35 -0.54 -1.67 -2.24
C ILE A 35 0.53 -1.66 -1.14
N VAL A 36 0.09 -1.96 0.07
CA VAL A 36 0.94 -2.12 1.25
C VAL A 36 1.38 -3.56 1.33
N TYR A 37 2.66 -3.80 1.62
CA TYR A 37 3.23 -5.12 1.90
C TYR A 37 3.93 -5.11 3.25
N TRP A 38 4.00 -6.28 3.90
CA TRP A 38 4.79 -6.47 5.11
C TRP A 38 5.28 -7.91 5.21
N GLU A 39 6.26 -8.13 6.07
CA GLU A 39 6.75 -9.46 6.42
C GLU A 39 6.29 -9.85 7.83
N TYR A 40 6.09 -11.15 8.01
CA TYR A 40 5.76 -11.70 9.32
C TYR A 40 6.45 -13.05 9.53
N GLN A 41 6.97 -13.23 10.74
CA GLN A 41 7.59 -14.49 11.13
C GLN A 41 6.57 -15.64 11.17
N ILE A 42 7.05 -16.86 10.96
CA ILE A 42 6.23 -18.07 11.04
C ILE A 42 5.73 -18.24 12.48
N MET A 43 4.40 -18.40 12.61
CA MET A 43 3.73 -18.62 13.88
C MET A 43 2.99 -19.96 13.88
N PRO A 44 2.91 -20.68 15.02
CA PRO A 44 2.15 -21.93 15.13
C PRO A 44 0.64 -21.76 14.94
N GLN A 45 0.09 -20.58 15.21
CA GLN A 45 -1.27 -20.23 14.83
C GLN A 45 -1.24 -19.18 13.73
N VAL A 46 -2.23 -19.23 12.83
CA VAL A 46 -2.38 -18.28 11.73
C VAL A 46 -2.68 -16.88 12.31
N PRO A 47 -1.77 -15.91 12.16
CA PRO A 47 -2.05 -14.53 12.53
C PRO A 47 -3.01 -13.91 11.53
N VAL A 48 -3.75 -12.90 11.99
CA VAL A 48 -4.48 -11.99 11.10
C VAL A 48 -4.01 -10.56 11.32
N PHE A 49 -4.15 -9.73 10.31
CA PHE A 49 -3.61 -8.38 10.28
C PHE A 49 -4.70 -7.35 10.08
N THR A 50 -4.49 -6.18 10.67
CA THR A 50 -5.28 -4.97 10.40
C THR A 50 -4.33 -3.89 9.90
N VAL A 51 -4.70 -3.27 8.78
CA VAL A 51 -3.97 -2.19 8.12
C VAL A 51 -4.79 -0.92 8.26
N GLU A 52 -4.14 0.14 8.73
CA GLU A 52 -4.74 1.46 8.88
C GLU A 52 -3.97 2.50 8.10
N VAL A 53 -4.69 3.47 7.53
CA VAL A 53 -4.17 4.55 6.71
C VAL A 53 -4.47 5.88 7.38
N LYS A 54 -3.53 6.82 7.28
CA LYS A 54 -3.71 8.20 7.72
C LYS A 54 -3.24 9.15 6.62
N ASN A 55 -4.15 9.96 6.11
CA ASN A 55 -3.87 10.99 5.12
C ASN A 55 -3.52 12.33 5.79
N TYR A 56 -2.59 13.07 5.18
CA TYR A 56 -2.30 14.45 5.55
C TYR A 56 -3.52 15.36 5.27
N GLY A 57 -3.72 16.37 6.12
CA GLY A 57 -4.81 17.34 5.94
C GLY A 57 -6.20 16.89 6.42
N VAL A 58 -6.39 15.61 6.80
CA VAL A 58 -7.65 15.15 7.39
C VAL A 58 -7.82 15.74 8.80
N LYS A 59 -8.95 16.43 9.02
CA LYS A 59 -9.32 16.99 10.34
C LYS A 59 -9.33 15.85 11.37
N ASN A 60 -8.80 16.11 12.55
CA ASN A 60 -8.64 15.15 13.67
C ASN A 60 -7.57 14.07 13.49
N SER A 61 -6.88 13.99 12.35
CA SER A 61 -5.66 13.15 12.25
C SER A 61 -5.91 11.66 12.55
N GLU A 62 -7.11 11.17 12.22
CA GLU A 62 -7.56 9.81 12.53
C GLU A 62 -6.92 8.76 11.61
N TRP A 63 -6.78 7.54 12.14
CA TRP A 63 -6.37 6.36 11.39
C TRP A 63 -7.63 5.62 10.94
N ILE A 64 -7.72 5.32 9.64
CA ILE A 64 -8.87 4.66 9.03
C ILE A 64 -8.48 3.23 8.68
N ASP A 65 -9.31 2.27 9.10
CA ASP A 65 -9.13 0.86 8.72
C ASP A 65 -9.28 0.69 7.21
N ALA A 66 -8.29 0.06 6.58
CA ALA A 66 -8.31 -0.29 5.16
C ALA A 66 -8.57 -1.79 4.95
N CYS A 67 -7.79 -2.64 5.60
CA CYS A 67 -8.01 -4.09 5.61
C CYS A 67 -8.11 -4.57 7.05
N ILE A 68 -9.11 -5.41 7.35
CA ILE A 68 -9.39 -5.86 8.71
C ILE A 68 -9.36 -7.39 8.77
N ASN A 69 -8.58 -7.95 9.70
CA ASN A 69 -8.48 -9.38 9.98
C ASN A 69 -8.12 -10.25 8.74
N ILE A 70 -7.23 -9.76 7.88
CA ILE A 70 -6.73 -10.52 6.71
C ILE A 70 -5.55 -11.41 7.09
N SER A 71 -5.38 -12.57 6.44
CA SER A 71 -4.28 -13.51 6.74
C SER A 71 -3.11 -13.43 5.75
N HIS A 72 -3.31 -12.75 4.61
CA HIS A 72 -2.25 -12.48 3.64
C HIS A 72 -1.48 -11.22 4.01
N HIS A 73 -0.30 -11.03 3.42
CA HIS A 73 0.66 -10.00 3.81
C HIS A 73 0.67 -8.79 2.86
N TYR A 74 -0.51 -8.44 2.33
CA TYR A 74 -0.68 -7.26 1.50
C TYR A 74 -2.05 -6.62 1.73
N CYS A 75 -2.20 -5.34 1.39
CA CYS A 75 -3.49 -4.64 1.44
C CYS A 75 -3.53 -3.57 0.35
N ASN A 76 -4.54 -3.62 -0.52
CA ASN A 76 -4.79 -2.55 -1.47
C ASN A 76 -5.44 -1.38 -0.72
N ILE A 77 -4.83 -0.20 -0.80
CA ILE A 77 -5.30 1.00 -0.10
C ILE A 77 -5.75 2.11 -1.05
N SER A 78 -6.02 1.78 -2.33
CA SER A 78 -6.41 2.76 -3.36
C SER A 78 -7.62 3.58 -2.96
N ASP A 79 -8.62 2.96 -2.33
CA ASP A 79 -9.85 3.63 -1.87
C ASP A 79 -9.64 4.54 -0.64
N HIS A 80 -8.44 4.51 -0.07
CA HIS A 80 -8.04 5.29 1.10
C HIS A 80 -7.03 6.37 0.77
N VAL A 81 -6.70 6.57 -0.50
CA VAL A 81 -5.87 7.68 -0.96
C VAL A 81 -6.75 8.92 -1.08
N GLY A 82 -6.33 10.02 -0.44
CA GLY A 82 -6.92 11.34 -0.70
C GLY A 82 -6.36 11.96 -1.99
N ASP A 83 -5.92 13.22 -1.90
CA ASP A 83 -5.13 13.84 -2.96
C ASP A 83 -3.81 13.06 -3.15
N PRO A 84 -3.49 12.58 -4.37
CA PRO A 84 -2.30 11.74 -4.62
C PRO A 84 -0.97 12.50 -4.44
N SER A 85 -1.00 13.83 -4.39
CA SER A 85 0.15 14.69 -4.08
C SER A 85 0.37 14.84 -2.57
N ASN A 86 -0.64 14.56 -1.74
CA ASN A 86 -0.53 14.65 -0.30
C ASN A 86 0.10 13.40 0.30
N SER A 87 0.82 13.61 1.39
CA SER A 87 1.44 12.54 2.14
C SER A 87 0.41 11.67 2.87
N LEU A 88 0.71 10.38 2.96
CA LEU A 88 0.00 9.41 3.78
C LEU A 88 0.99 8.56 4.58
N TRP A 89 0.47 7.94 5.64
CA TRP A 89 1.17 6.94 6.42
C TRP A 89 0.30 5.71 6.58
N VAL A 90 0.94 4.55 6.64
CA VAL A 90 0.28 3.28 6.91
C VAL A 90 0.81 2.70 8.21
N ARG A 91 -0.04 1.96 8.92
CA ARG A 91 0.42 1.10 10.00
C ARG A 91 -0.29 -0.24 9.98
N VAL A 92 0.43 -1.29 10.39
CA VAL A 92 -0.06 -2.67 10.40
C VAL A 92 0.15 -3.26 11.79
N LYS A 93 -0.87 -3.94 12.32
CA LYS A 93 -0.75 -4.78 13.52
C LYS A 93 -1.15 -6.21 13.23
N ALA A 94 -0.59 -7.14 14.00
CA ALA A 94 -0.95 -8.55 13.98
C ALA A 94 -1.83 -8.88 15.19
N ARG A 95 -2.74 -9.84 15.01
CA ARG A 95 -3.57 -10.43 16.05
C ARG A 95 -3.46 -11.95 15.99
N VAL A 96 -3.24 -12.56 17.15
CA VAL A 96 -3.25 -14.02 17.33
C VAL A 96 -4.19 -14.34 18.50
N GLY A 97 -5.33 -14.96 18.19
CA GLY A 97 -6.40 -15.13 19.18
C GLY A 97 -6.91 -13.76 19.66
N GLN A 98 -6.86 -13.50 20.96
CA GLN A 98 -7.30 -12.23 21.57
C GLN A 98 -6.16 -11.24 21.84
N LYS A 99 -4.92 -11.59 21.49
CA LYS A 99 -3.75 -10.72 21.71
C LYS A 99 -3.37 -10.00 20.43
N GLU A 100 -2.95 -8.74 20.55
CA GLU A 100 -2.50 -7.91 19.45
C GLU A 100 -1.03 -7.51 19.64
N SER A 101 -0.34 -7.25 18.54
CA SER A 101 1.01 -6.66 18.53
C SER A 101 0.94 -5.14 18.66
N ALA A 102 2.10 -4.51 18.85
CA ALA A 102 2.23 -3.10 18.51
C ALA A 102 2.07 -2.89 17.00
N TYR A 103 1.81 -1.65 16.58
CA TYR A 103 1.79 -1.28 15.17
C TYR A 103 3.20 -1.12 14.61
N ALA A 104 3.43 -1.66 13.43
CA ALA A 104 4.54 -1.30 12.56
C ALA A 104 4.09 -0.17 11.63
N LYS A 105 4.82 0.93 11.58
CA LYS A 105 4.48 2.09 10.74
C LYS A 105 5.36 2.12 9.49
N SER A 106 4.79 2.51 8.36
CA SER A 106 5.54 2.83 7.15
C SER A 106 6.29 4.15 7.29
N GLU A 107 7.24 4.38 6.39
CA GLU A 107 7.69 5.73 6.07
C GLU A 107 6.55 6.56 5.46
N GLU A 108 6.76 7.88 5.38
CA GLU A 108 5.87 8.77 4.65
C GLU A 108 5.82 8.40 3.16
N PHE A 109 4.62 8.38 2.58
CA PHE A 109 4.42 8.06 1.17
C PHE A 109 3.53 9.11 0.50
N ALA A 110 3.84 9.51 -0.72
CA ALA A 110 2.93 10.27 -1.58
C ALA A 110 2.88 9.59 -2.95
N VAL A 111 1.67 9.30 -3.45
CA VAL A 111 1.46 8.53 -4.69
C VAL A 111 2.21 9.17 -5.87
N CYS A 112 2.16 10.50 -5.98
CA CYS A 112 2.83 11.21 -7.07
C CYS A 112 4.35 11.31 -6.93
N ARG A 113 4.87 11.26 -5.70
CA ARG A 113 6.31 11.38 -5.44
C ARG A 113 7.02 10.03 -5.55
N ASP A 114 6.40 9.00 -4.96
CA ASP A 114 7.04 7.71 -4.71
C ASP A 114 6.48 6.59 -5.60
N GLY A 115 5.30 6.80 -6.21
CA GLY A 115 4.68 5.87 -7.15
C GLY A 115 5.24 5.97 -8.57
N LYS A 116 4.80 5.04 -9.43
CA LYS A 116 5.16 4.98 -10.84
C LYS A 116 3.91 5.06 -11.71
N ILE A 117 4.01 5.78 -12.82
CA ILE A 117 2.96 5.84 -13.84
C ILE A 117 3.48 5.15 -15.11
N GLY A 118 2.62 4.36 -15.74
CA GLY A 118 2.89 3.71 -17.01
C GLY A 118 3.08 4.71 -18.16
N PRO A 119 3.64 4.26 -19.29
CA PRO A 119 3.83 5.12 -20.44
C PRO A 119 2.48 5.56 -21.04
N PRO A 120 2.44 6.72 -21.73
CA PRO A 120 1.30 7.11 -22.55
C PRO A 120 1.14 6.14 -23.74
N LYS A 121 -0.08 6.08 -24.29
CA LYS A 121 -0.30 5.44 -25.60
C LYS A 121 0.01 6.44 -26.70
N LEU A 122 0.56 5.96 -27.81
CA LEU A 122 0.90 6.79 -28.98
C LEU A 122 0.20 6.23 -30.21
N ASP A 123 -0.38 7.11 -31.01
CA ASP A 123 -0.84 6.81 -32.36
C ASP A 123 -0.20 7.78 -33.36
N ILE A 124 0.13 7.30 -34.55
CA ILE A 124 0.87 8.05 -35.56
C ILE A 124 0.14 7.91 -36.89
N ARG A 125 -0.30 9.03 -37.46
CA ARG A 125 -0.91 9.08 -38.79
C ARG A 125 -0.15 10.01 -39.71
N LYS A 126 0.00 9.60 -40.98
CA LYS A 126 0.63 10.39 -42.03
C LYS A 126 -0.41 11.17 -42.81
N GLU A 127 -0.14 12.44 -43.04
CA GLU A 127 -0.86 13.29 -43.99
C GLU A 127 0.07 13.72 -45.14
N GLU A 128 -0.43 14.46 -46.13
CA GLU A 128 0.33 14.76 -47.36
C GLU A 128 1.67 15.46 -47.11
N LYS A 129 1.72 16.37 -46.13
CA LYS A 129 2.90 17.21 -45.83
C LYS A 129 3.30 17.20 -44.35
N GLN A 130 2.66 16.36 -43.53
CA GLN A 130 2.90 16.30 -42.10
C GLN A 130 2.67 14.90 -41.53
N ILE A 131 3.22 14.67 -40.35
CA ILE A 131 2.95 13.50 -39.52
C ILE A 131 2.23 14.02 -38.28
N MET A 132 1.06 13.46 -38.01
CA MET A 132 0.33 13.72 -36.78
C MET A 132 0.69 12.63 -35.77
N ILE A 133 0.97 13.05 -34.55
CA ILE A 133 1.26 12.17 -33.43
C ILE A 133 0.21 12.48 -32.38
N ASP A 134 -0.66 11.51 -32.10
CA ASP A 134 -1.63 11.61 -31.02
C ASP A 134 -1.01 10.94 -29.78
N ILE A 135 -0.92 11.70 -28.68
CA ILE A 135 -0.36 11.25 -27.40
C ILE A 135 -1.51 11.18 -26.41
N PHE A 136 -1.86 9.96 -25.99
CA PHE A 136 -2.95 9.73 -25.04
C PHE A 136 -2.39 9.65 -23.63
N HIS A 137 -3.08 10.27 -22.68
CA HIS A 137 -2.73 10.20 -21.27
C HIS A 137 -2.62 8.76 -20.77
N PRO A 138 -1.73 8.48 -19.80
CA PRO A 138 -1.69 7.17 -19.15
C PRO A 138 -3.04 6.83 -18.49
N SER A 139 -3.45 5.56 -18.58
CA SER A 139 -4.58 5.03 -17.82
C SER A 139 -4.17 4.85 -16.36
N VAL A 140 -4.97 5.35 -15.42
CA VAL A 140 -4.71 5.24 -13.97
C VAL A 140 -5.90 4.62 -13.25
N PHE A 141 -5.67 4.08 -12.04
CA PHE A 141 -6.74 3.61 -11.18
C PHE A 141 -7.14 4.71 -10.20
N VAL A 142 -8.41 5.09 -10.18
CA VAL A 142 -8.99 6.01 -9.20
C VAL A 142 -10.05 5.22 -8.42
N ASN A 143 -9.91 5.12 -7.09
CA ASN A 143 -10.83 4.36 -6.23
C ASN A 143 -11.05 2.91 -6.71
N GLY A 144 -9.98 2.24 -7.17
CA GLY A 144 -10.02 0.84 -7.60
C GLY A 144 -10.48 0.60 -9.04
N ASP A 145 -11.00 1.62 -9.74
CA ASP A 145 -11.45 1.51 -11.13
C ASP A 145 -10.46 2.15 -12.11
N GLU A 146 -10.22 1.50 -13.26
CA GLU A 146 -9.36 2.05 -14.32
C GLU A 146 -10.11 3.17 -15.05
N GLN A 147 -9.56 4.39 -15.00
CA GLN A 147 -10.16 5.56 -15.60
C GLN A 147 -9.19 6.20 -16.60
N GLU A 148 -9.69 6.54 -17.79
CA GLU A 148 -9.03 7.50 -18.66
C GLU A 148 -9.17 8.88 -18.02
N VAL A 149 -8.05 9.49 -17.63
CA VAL A 149 -8.04 10.74 -16.87
C VAL A 149 -8.47 11.88 -17.79
N ASP A 150 -9.72 12.32 -17.68
CA ASP A 150 -10.11 13.68 -18.07
C ASP A 150 -9.43 14.66 -17.12
N TYR A 151 -9.03 15.84 -17.61
CA TYR A 151 -8.21 16.81 -16.87
C TYR A 151 -8.89 17.28 -15.58
N ASP A 152 -8.70 16.54 -14.49
CA ASP A 152 -9.12 16.94 -13.14
C ASP A 152 -7.90 17.35 -12.31
N PRO A 153 -7.80 18.63 -11.94
CA PRO A 153 -6.70 19.12 -11.13
C PRO A 153 -6.60 18.47 -9.73
N GLU A 154 -7.62 17.77 -9.24
CA GLU A 154 -7.59 17.14 -7.92
C GLU A 154 -7.06 15.69 -7.93
N THR A 155 -7.01 15.03 -9.09
CA THR A 155 -6.58 13.62 -9.22
C THR A 155 -5.24 13.46 -9.97
N THR A 156 -4.66 14.55 -10.48
CA THR A 156 -3.50 14.45 -11.37
C THR A 156 -2.18 14.65 -10.64
N CYS A 157 -1.22 13.74 -10.86
CA CYS A 157 0.17 13.96 -10.47
C CYS A 157 0.81 15.04 -11.34
N TYR A 158 0.94 16.24 -10.79
CA TYR A 158 1.64 17.32 -11.46
C TYR A 158 3.15 17.05 -11.50
N ILE A 159 3.69 16.84 -12.69
CA ILE A 159 5.12 17.10 -12.92
C ILE A 159 5.28 18.63 -12.87
N ARG A 160 5.72 19.17 -11.73
CA ARG A 160 6.23 20.55 -11.68
C ARG A 160 7.59 20.55 -12.36
N VAL A 161 7.64 21.01 -13.61
CA VAL A 161 8.88 21.27 -14.36
C VAL A 161 9.45 22.62 -13.96
#